data_AF-A0A8H3DV10-F1
#
_entry.id   AF-A0A8H3DV10-F1
#
_cell.length_a   1.000
_cell.length_b   1.000
_cell.length_c   1.000
_cell.angle_alpha   90.00
_cell.angle_beta   90.00
_cell.angle_gamma   90.00
#
_symmetry.space_group_name_H-M   'P 1'
#
loop_
_entity.id
_entity.type
_entity.pdbx_description
1 polymer ?
#
loop_
_entity_poly.entity_id
_entity_poly.type
_entity_poly.pdbx_seq_one_letter_code
_entity_poly.pdbx_strand_id
1 'polypeptide(L)'
;QKDQPQDILRFDNEVDLRDDLPDRYSELTEVHFPLFISFDRLGQLLEADALGTEDALVLARNKHKRLINFGTFKHHYWSKFDYNLTRKLDPTLVFSEILGVIKGYGQDLTEDEYLNGLTTKKSPLLANVRSEVYAIFKAYRERCNIRGETDAAD
;
A
#
# COMPACT_ATOMS: atom_id res chain seq x y z
N GLN A 1 29.90 10.08 15.09
CA GLN A 1 28.82 11.00 14.68
C GLN A 1 27.98 10.25 13.67
N LYS A 2 26.76 9.88 14.06
CA LYS A 2 25.82 9.08 13.26
C LYS A 2 24.97 10.07 12.46
N ASP A 3 25.07 10.04 11.14
CA ASP A 3 24.06 10.60 10.25
C ASP A 3 23.51 9.45 9.41
N GLN A 4 22.31 9.01 9.78
CA GLN A 4 21.52 8.05 9.04
C GLN A 4 20.68 8.81 8.01
N PRO A 5 20.71 8.46 6.71
CA PRO A 5 19.76 8.96 5.73
C PRO A 5 18.43 8.18 5.80
N GLN A 6 17.88 7.98 7.00
CA GLN A 6 16.68 7.17 7.23
C GLN A 6 15.38 7.99 7.29
N ASP A 7 15.46 9.32 7.25
CA ASP A 7 14.28 10.19 7.44
C ASP A 7 13.52 10.53 6.16
N ILE A 8 14.05 10.19 4.97
CA ILE A 8 13.36 10.54 3.71
C ILE A 8 12.19 9.57 3.41
N LEU A 9 12.20 8.37 3.99
CA LEU A 9 11.23 7.31 3.69
C LEU A 9 10.04 7.22 4.67
N ARG A 10 9.95 8.13 5.65
CA ARG A 10 8.85 8.12 6.64
C ARG A 10 7.67 9.03 6.30
N PHE A 11 7.79 9.86 5.28
CA PHE A 11 6.76 10.86 4.96
C PHE A 11 5.69 10.39 3.97
N ASP A 12 5.81 9.19 3.41
CA ASP A 12 4.83 8.71 2.42
C ASP A 12 3.43 8.42 3.00
N ASN A 13 3.25 8.41 4.34
CA ASN A 13 1.97 8.01 4.94
C ASN A 13 1.49 8.86 6.13
N GLU A 14 2.17 9.94 6.51
CA GLU A 14 1.79 10.70 7.71
C GLU A 14 1.68 12.20 7.44
N VAL A 15 0.41 12.63 7.47
CA VAL A 15 -0.09 14.01 7.60
C VAL A 15 -0.23 14.75 6.26
N ASP A 16 -1.48 15.14 5.93
CA ASP A 16 -1.74 16.29 5.07
C ASP A 16 -1.09 17.50 5.75
N LEU A 17 0.19 17.74 5.50
CA LEU A 17 0.98 18.77 6.20
C LEU A 17 0.55 20.19 5.81
N ARG A 18 -0.37 20.34 4.86
CA ARG A 18 -0.87 21.61 4.32
C ARG A 18 -2.37 21.60 4.14
N ASP A 19 -3.06 22.30 5.05
CA ASP A 19 -4.48 22.63 4.92
C ASP A 19 -4.72 23.86 4.02
N ASP A 20 -3.66 24.55 3.58
CA ASP A 20 -3.73 25.76 2.74
C ASP A 20 -3.82 25.48 1.23
N LEU A 21 -3.87 24.21 0.83
CA LEU A 21 -3.89 23.83 -0.58
C LEU A 21 -5.30 23.88 -1.17
N PRO A 22 -5.47 24.44 -2.39
CA PRO A 22 -6.73 24.39 -3.12
C PRO A 22 -7.12 22.96 -3.48
N ASP A 23 -8.31 22.77 -4.04
CA ASP A 23 -8.79 21.44 -4.44
C ASP A 23 -8.24 20.98 -5.80
N ARG A 24 -7.69 21.91 -6.59
CA ARG A 24 -7.20 21.66 -7.96
C ARG A 24 -5.74 22.02 -8.13
N TYR A 25 -5.03 21.23 -8.93
CA TYR A 25 -3.62 21.50 -9.24
C TYR A 25 -3.46 22.82 -10.03
N SER A 26 -4.38 23.10 -10.96
CA SER A 26 -4.41 24.31 -11.77
C SER A 26 -4.63 25.60 -10.97
N GLU A 27 -5.08 25.51 -9.71
CA GLU A 27 -5.31 26.64 -8.81
C GLU A 27 -4.08 26.97 -7.93
N LEU A 28 -3.00 26.18 -8.03
CA LEU A 28 -1.78 26.41 -7.28
C LEU A 28 -1.06 27.68 -7.76
N THR A 29 -0.93 28.66 -6.88
CA THR A 29 -0.08 29.85 -7.04
C THR A 29 1.29 29.68 -6.35
N GLU A 30 2.19 30.65 -6.54
CA GLU A 30 3.56 30.61 -6.00
C GLU A 30 3.63 30.49 -4.47
N VAL A 31 2.59 30.92 -3.74
CA VAL A 31 2.55 30.81 -2.26
C VAL A 31 2.45 29.36 -1.79
N HIS A 32 2.00 28.45 -2.65
CA HIS A 32 1.92 27.03 -2.37
C HIS A 32 3.23 26.30 -2.64
N PHE A 33 4.23 26.96 -3.22
CA PHE A 33 5.54 26.35 -3.46
C PHE A 33 6.54 26.72 -2.36
N PRO A 34 7.47 25.82 -2.02
CA PRO A 34 7.64 24.45 -2.53
C PRO A 34 6.55 23.47 -2.04
N LEU A 35 6.15 22.52 -2.89
CA LEU A 35 5.16 21.49 -2.57
C LEU A 35 5.81 20.35 -1.77
N PHE A 36 5.40 20.21 -0.51
CA PHE A 36 5.72 19.07 0.35
C PHE A 36 4.40 18.37 0.70
N ILE A 37 3.95 17.51 -0.20
CA ILE A 37 2.68 16.77 -0.08
C ILE A 37 2.91 15.30 -0.42
N SER A 38 2.02 14.42 0.07
CA SER A 38 2.03 13.02 -0.32
C SER A 38 1.66 12.85 -1.79
N PHE A 39 2.04 11.70 -2.36
CA PHE A 39 1.61 11.31 -3.70
C PHE A 39 0.07 11.29 -3.81
N ASP A 40 -0.62 10.80 -2.77
CA ASP A 40 -2.09 10.75 -2.74
C ASP A 40 -2.70 12.15 -2.85
N ARG A 41 -2.14 13.14 -2.15
CA ARG A 41 -2.62 14.53 -2.21
C ARG A 41 -2.36 15.15 -3.58
N LEU A 42 -1.19 14.88 -4.18
CA LEU A 42 -0.91 15.32 -5.54
C LEU A 42 -1.88 14.68 -6.56
N GLY A 43 -2.15 13.38 -6.41
CA GLY A 43 -3.12 12.66 -7.23
C GLY A 43 -4.51 13.29 -7.15
N GLN A 44 -4.99 13.62 -5.94
CA GLN A 44 -6.27 14.30 -5.74
C GLN A 44 -6.34 15.64 -6.49
N LEU A 45 -5.30 16.48 -6.40
CA LEU A 45 -5.23 17.77 -7.07
C LEU A 45 -5.29 17.64 -8.61
N LEU A 46 -4.60 16.64 -9.15
CA LEU A 46 -4.57 16.37 -10.60
C LEU A 46 -5.87 15.75 -11.11
N GLU A 47 -6.46 14.83 -10.35
CA GLU A 47 -7.75 14.22 -10.66
C GLU A 47 -8.88 15.26 -10.65
N ALA A 48 -8.81 16.23 -9.73
CA ALA A 48 -9.73 17.36 -9.66
C ALA A 48 -9.75 18.18 -10.96
N ASP A 49 -8.59 18.41 -11.55
CA ASP A 49 -8.45 19.09 -12.84
C ASP A 49 -8.97 18.24 -14.00
N ALA A 50 -8.64 16.95 -14.00
CA ALA A 50 -9.00 16.05 -15.09
C ALA A 50 -10.51 15.77 -15.17
N LEU A 51 -11.21 15.72 -14.03
CA LEU A 51 -12.58 15.23 -13.96
C LEU A 51 -13.64 16.33 -13.79
N GLY A 52 -13.25 17.56 -13.48
CA GLY A 52 -14.10 18.76 -13.64
C GLY A 52 -15.44 18.81 -12.88
N THR A 53 -15.77 17.85 -12.01
CA THR A 53 -17.06 17.75 -11.31
C THR A 53 -16.88 17.22 -9.88
N GLU A 54 -17.62 17.76 -8.91
CA GLU A 54 -17.57 17.34 -7.50
C GLU A 54 -17.89 15.84 -7.31
N ASP A 55 -18.76 15.27 -8.15
CA ASP A 55 -19.08 13.83 -8.13
C ASP A 55 -17.87 12.95 -8.41
N ALA A 56 -16.97 13.41 -9.29
CA ALA A 56 -15.77 12.69 -9.64
C ALA A 56 -14.69 12.80 -8.55
N LEU A 57 -14.63 13.91 -7.82
CA LEU A 57 -13.80 14.06 -6.62
C LEU A 57 -14.25 13.10 -5.51
N VAL A 58 -15.56 12.99 -5.30
CA VAL A 58 -16.12 12.02 -4.34
C VAL A 58 -15.77 10.59 -4.77
N LEU A 59 -15.87 10.28 -6.07
CA LEU A 59 -15.53 8.95 -6.59
C LEU A 59 -14.03 8.64 -6.46
N ALA A 60 -13.17 9.57 -6.84
CA ALA A 60 -11.72 9.49 -6.67
C ALA A 60 -11.34 9.29 -5.20
N ARG A 61 -11.83 10.15 -4.30
CA ARG A 61 -11.60 10.05 -2.87
C ARG A 61 -12.09 8.73 -2.29
N ASN A 62 -13.22 8.20 -2.78
CA ASN A 62 -13.69 6.87 -2.39
C ASN A 62 -12.81 5.75 -2.94
N LYS A 63 -12.21 5.89 -4.12
CA LYS A 63 -11.23 4.95 -4.66
C LYS A 63 -9.95 4.94 -3.82
N HIS A 64 -9.41 6.11 -3.47
CA HIS A 64 -8.25 6.25 -2.59
C HIS A 64 -8.51 5.68 -1.19
N LYS A 65 -9.72 5.85 -0.63
CA LYS A 65 -10.11 5.20 0.64
C LYS A 65 -10.14 3.67 0.58
N ARG A 66 -10.30 3.10 -0.62
CA ARG A 66 -10.33 1.65 -0.83
C ARG A 66 -8.95 1.08 -1.11
N LEU A 67 -7.92 1.93 -1.24
CA LEU A 67 -6.53 1.51 -1.41
C LEU A 67 -5.92 1.09 -0.07
N ILE A 68 -5.45 -0.15 0.01
CA ILE A 68 -4.80 -0.71 1.20
C ILE A 68 -3.34 -0.28 1.19
N ASN A 69 -3.01 0.69 2.04
CA ASN A 69 -1.63 0.99 2.40
C ASN A 69 -1.13 0.08 3.53
N PHE A 70 0.16 0.19 3.86
CA PHE A 70 0.75 -0.60 4.94
C PHE A 70 0.10 -0.35 6.31
N GLY A 71 -0.30 0.89 6.60
CA GLY A 71 -1.00 1.22 7.85
C GLY A 71 -2.33 0.46 7.96
N THR A 72 -3.14 0.50 6.90
CA THR A 72 -4.40 -0.24 6.82
C THR A 72 -4.17 -1.74 6.95
N PHE A 73 -3.19 -2.29 6.22
CA PHE A 73 -2.81 -3.70 6.34
C PHE A 73 -2.45 -4.07 7.79
N LYS A 74 -1.54 -3.33 8.43
CA LYS A 74 -1.07 -3.63 9.79
C LYS A 74 -2.16 -3.51 10.85
N HIS A 75 -3.02 -2.50 10.77
CA HIS A 75 -4.01 -2.26 11.82
C HIS A 75 -5.31 -3.04 11.61
N HIS A 76 -5.80 -3.15 10.37
CA HIS A 76 -7.12 -3.71 10.06
C HIS A 76 -7.09 -5.16 9.58
N TYR A 77 -5.98 -5.60 8.99
CA TYR A 77 -5.82 -6.96 8.48
C TYR A 77 -4.96 -7.80 9.41
N TRP A 78 -3.73 -7.37 9.69
CA TRP A 78 -2.75 -8.14 10.47
C TRP A 78 -3.24 -8.49 11.87
N SER A 79 -3.92 -7.57 12.56
CA SER A 79 -4.51 -7.79 13.89
C SER A 79 -5.62 -8.86 13.92
N LYS A 80 -6.14 -9.25 12.75
CA LYS A 80 -7.23 -10.22 12.59
C LYS A 80 -6.76 -11.57 12.08
N PHE A 81 -5.51 -11.68 11.65
CA PHE A 81 -4.93 -12.96 11.24
C PHE A 81 -4.66 -13.86 12.45
N ASP A 82 -4.52 -15.15 12.19
CA ASP A 82 -4.19 -16.12 13.24
C ASP A 82 -2.85 -15.73 13.89
N TYR A 83 -2.88 -15.62 15.22
CA TYR A 83 -1.71 -15.32 16.02
C TYR A 83 -0.60 -16.36 15.82
N ASN A 84 -0.94 -17.62 15.59
CA ASN A 84 0.04 -18.68 15.36
C ASN A 84 0.82 -18.47 14.06
N LEU A 85 0.18 -17.92 13.03
CA LEU A 85 0.80 -17.61 11.74
C LEU A 85 1.65 -16.33 11.82
N THR A 86 1.19 -15.33 12.58
CA THR A 86 1.80 -13.99 12.59
C THR A 86 2.89 -13.77 13.64
N ARG A 87 2.91 -14.55 14.74
CA ARG A 87 3.79 -14.30 15.91
C ARG A 87 5.29 -14.18 15.59
N LYS A 88 5.79 -14.86 14.55
CA LYS A 88 7.21 -14.87 14.17
C LYS A 88 7.51 -14.10 12.88
N LEU A 89 6.51 -13.42 12.33
CA LEU A 89 6.61 -12.75 11.05
C LEU A 89 6.57 -11.24 11.24
N ASP A 90 7.37 -10.54 10.47
CA ASP A 90 7.31 -9.09 10.40
C ASP A 90 6.21 -8.67 9.41
N PRO A 91 5.21 -7.87 9.81
CA PRO A 91 4.12 -7.45 8.94
C PRO A 91 4.61 -6.69 7.70
N THR A 92 5.70 -5.94 7.81
CA THR A 92 6.32 -5.18 6.72
C THR A 92 6.88 -6.14 5.68
N LEU A 93 7.65 -7.14 6.13
CA LEU A 93 8.21 -8.15 5.23
C LEU A 93 7.12 -8.94 4.53
N VAL A 94 6.10 -9.39 5.27
CA VAL A 94 4.98 -10.14 4.68
C VAL A 94 4.21 -9.29 3.67
N PHE A 95 3.93 -8.02 3.97
CA PHE A 95 3.25 -7.14 3.04
C PHE A 95 4.06 -6.90 1.77
N SER A 96 5.37 -6.67 1.89
CA SER A 96 6.26 -6.50 0.75
C SER A 96 6.38 -7.76 -0.13
N GLU A 97 6.34 -8.94 0.48
CA GLU A 97 6.36 -10.22 -0.23
C GLU A 97 5.05 -10.45 -0.99
N ILE A 98 3.91 -10.15 -0.35
CA ILE A 98 2.60 -10.25 -0.98
C ILE A 98 2.55 -9.36 -2.23
N LEU A 99 2.85 -8.08 -2.09
CA LEU A 99 2.75 -7.13 -3.22
C LEU A 99 3.82 -7.38 -4.28
N GLY A 100 5.07 -7.52 -3.86
CA GLY A 100 6.22 -7.55 -4.78
C GLY A 100 6.48 -8.93 -5.41
N VAL A 101 6.10 -10.01 -4.74
CA VAL A 101 6.41 -11.38 -5.19
C VAL A 101 5.16 -12.15 -5.57
N ILE A 102 4.15 -12.19 -4.70
CA ILE A 102 2.94 -12.99 -4.96
C ILE A 102 2.08 -12.32 -6.03
N LYS A 103 1.80 -11.02 -5.89
CA LYS A 103 0.98 -10.24 -6.83
C LYS A 103 1.79 -9.58 -7.96
N GLY A 104 3.10 -9.43 -7.78
CA GLY A 104 3.96 -8.60 -8.64
C GLY A 104 4.19 -9.07 -10.09
N TYR A 105 3.66 -10.23 -10.50
CA TYR A 105 3.86 -10.78 -11.84
C TYR A 105 2.69 -10.51 -12.81
N GLY A 106 1.78 -9.58 -12.48
CA GLY A 106 0.59 -9.27 -13.27
C GLY A 106 -0.52 -10.32 -13.17
N GLN A 107 -0.24 -11.43 -12.49
CA GLN A 107 -1.21 -12.40 -11.99
C GLN A 107 -0.73 -12.88 -10.62
N ASP A 108 -1.67 -13.20 -9.74
CA ASP A 108 -1.37 -13.77 -8.44
C ASP A 108 -0.76 -15.17 -8.61
N LEU A 109 0.43 -15.37 -8.04
CA LEU A 109 1.05 -16.70 -8.00
C LEU A 109 0.16 -17.68 -7.22
N THR A 110 0.04 -18.89 -7.75
CA THR A 110 -0.58 -20.01 -7.03
C THR A 110 0.32 -20.50 -5.89
N GLU A 111 -0.25 -21.29 -4.98
CA GLU A 111 0.48 -21.84 -3.82
C GLU A 111 1.69 -22.66 -4.26
N ASP A 112 1.52 -23.47 -5.30
CA ASP A 112 2.59 -24.31 -5.84
C ASP A 112 3.69 -23.47 -6.50
N GLU A 113 3.33 -22.48 -7.30
CA GLU A 113 4.29 -21.58 -7.95
C GLU A 113 5.09 -20.76 -6.95
N TYR A 114 4.45 -20.30 -5.87
CA TYR A 114 5.11 -19.53 -4.81
C TYR A 114 6.03 -20.41 -3.95
N LEU A 115 5.60 -21.62 -3.59
CA LEU A 115 6.37 -22.54 -2.75
C LEU A 115 7.55 -23.17 -3.51
N ASN A 116 7.29 -23.66 -4.73
CA ASN A 116 8.21 -24.50 -5.49
C ASN A 116 8.83 -23.78 -6.70
N GLY A 117 8.11 -22.85 -7.32
CA GLY A 117 8.55 -22.15 -8.54
C GLY A 117 9.55 -21.01 -8.28
N LEU A 118 9.66 -20.52 -7.05
CA LEU A 118 10.55 -19.42 -6.71
C LEU A 118 11.88 -19.90 -6.15
N THR A 119 12.96 -19.57 -6.88
CA THR A 119 14.33 -19.76 -6.38
C THR A 119 14.50 -19.00 -5.06
N THR A 120 15.24 -19.56 -4.09
CA THR A 120 15.54 -18.96 -2.78
C THR A 120 16.16 -17.55 -2.90
N LYS A 121 16.71 -17.21 -4.07
CA LYS A 121 17.29 -15.89 -4.37
C LYS A 121 16.26 -14.76 -4.46
N LYS A 122 15.01 -15.05 -4.85
CA LYS A 122 13.97 -14.02 -5.02
C LYS A 122 13.29 -13.60 -3.71
N SER A 123 13.18 -14.53 -2.76
CA SER A 123 12.71 -14.26 -1.41
C SER A 123 13.47 -15.13 -0.40
N PRO A 124 14.65 -14.68 0.05
CA PRO A 124 15.45 -15.44 1.01
C PRO A 124 14.96 -15.25 2.46
N LEU A 125 14.40 -14.08 2.79
CA LEU A 125 14.03 -13.72 4.17
C LEU A 125 12.84 -14.53 4.69
N LEU A 126 11.93 -14.92 3.80
CA LEU A 126 10.71 -15.65 4.14
C LEU A 126 10.73 -17.09 3.59
N ALA A 127 11.87 -17.56 3.07
CA ALA A 127 12.00 -18.87 2.43
C ALA A 127 11.51 -20.04 3.30
N ASN A 128 11.79 -19.99 4.61
CA ASN A 128 11.42 -21.05 5.55
C ASN A 128 9.97 -20.96 6.05
N VAL A 129 9.26 -19.89 5.73
CA VAL A 129 7.92 -19.58 6.24
C VAL A 129 6.95 -19.25 5.10
N ARG A 130 7.26 -19.69 3.87
CA ARG A 130 6.44 -19.39 2.69
C ARG A 130 5.04 -19.97 2.80
N SER A 131 4.88 -21.13 3.43
CA SER A 131 3.55 -21.72 3.64
C SER A 131 2.66 -20.81 4.51
N GLU A 132 3.23 -20.26 5.58
CA GLU A 132 2.55 -19.33 6.47
C GLU A 132 2.25 -18.01 5.77
N VAL A 133 3.20 -17.47 5.00
CA VAL A 133 3.00 -16.24 4.22
C VAL A 133 1.88 -16.42 3.20
N TYR A 134 1.84 -17.56 2.50
CA TYR A 134 0.78 -17.83 1.52
C TYR A 134 -0.58 -18.05 2.19
N ALA A 135 -0.63 -18.66 3.37
CA ALA A 135 -1.84 -18.75 4.17
C ALA A 135 -2.35 -17.35 4.58
N ILE A 136 -1.46 -16.45 4.99
CA ILE A 136 -1.78 -15.05 5.26
C ILE A 136 -2.28 -14.34 3.99
N PHE A 137 -1.64 -14.56 2.84
CA PHE A 137 -2.09 -14.01 1.56
C PHE A 137 -3.51 -14.44 1.20
N LYS A 138 -3.85 -15.73 1.37
CA LYS A 138 -5.22 -16.23 1.13
C LYS A 138 -6.24 -15.50 2.02
N ALA A 139 -5.97 -15.39 3.32
CA ALA A 139 -6.85 -14.69 4.26
C ALA A 139 -6.94 -13.18 3.97
N TYR A 140 -5.84 -12.57 3.56
CA TYR A 140 -5.78 -11.18 3.11
C TYR A 140 -6.68 -10.96 1.90
N ARG A 141 -6.50 -11.75 0.84
CA ARG A 141 -7.24 -11.64 -0.42
C ARG A 141 -8.74 -11.86 -0.24
N GLU A 142 -9.13 -12.86 0.55
CA GLU A 142 -10.53 -13.11 0.87
C GLU A 142 -11.17 -11.88 1.55
N ARG A 143 -10.46 -11.27 2.49
CA ARG A 143 -10.94 -10.08 3.20
C ARG A 143 -10.99 -8.84 2.30
N CYS A 144 -10.03 -8.68 1.39
CA CYS A 144 -10.05 -7.63 0.37
C CYS A 144 -11.29 -7.76 -0.52
N ASN A 145 -11.58 -8.99 -0.99
CA ASN A 145 -12.75 -9.27 -1.81
C ASN A 145 -14.07 -8.98 -1.08
N ILE A 146 -14.20 -9.36 0.19
CA ILE A 146 -15.41 -9.10 1.00
C ILE A 146 -15.65 -7.59 1.17
N ARG A 147 -14.58 -6.81 1.30
CA ARG A 147 -14.65 -5.34 1.53
C ARG A 147 -14.63 -4.55 0.22
N GLY A 148 -14.33 -5.20 -0.90
CA GLY A 148 -14.05 -4.56 -2.18
C GLY A 148 -12.94 -3.52 -2.06
N GLU A 149 -11.91 -3.80 -1.27
CA GLU A 149 -10.69 -2.97 -1.14
C GLU A 149 -9.62 -3.53 -2.08
N THR A 150 -8.75 -2.65 -2.59
CA THR A 150 -7.68 -2.98 -3.55
C THR A 150 -6.35 -2.55 -2.98
N ASP A 151 -5.25 -3.15 -3.41
CA ASP A 151 -3.91 -2.71 -3.05
C ASP A 151 -3.14 -2.16 -4.25
N ALA A 152 -1.89 -1.75 -4.02
CA ALA A 152 -1.05 -1.16 -5.05
C ALA A 152 -0.65 -2.15 -6.18
N ALA A 153 -0.94 -3.44 -6.02
CA ALA A 153 -0.65 -4.48 -7.02
C ALA A 153 -1.91 -4.98 -7.76
N ASP A 154 -3.08 -4.36 -7.54
CA ASP A 154 -4.32 -4.56 -8.33
C ASP A 154 -4.44 -3.53 -9.46
#